data_AF-A0A1I7XV42-F1
#
_entry.id   AF-A0A1I7XV42-F1
#
_cell.length_a   1.000
_cell.length_b   1.000
_cell.length_c   1.000
_cell.angle_alpha   90.00
_cell.angle_beta   90.00
_cell.angle_gamma   90.00
#
_symmetry.space_group_name_H-M   'P 1'
#
loop_
_entity.id
_entity.type
_entity.pdbx_description
1 polymer ?
#
loop_
_entity_poly.entity_id
_entity_poly.type
_entity_poly.pdbx_seq_one_letter_code
_entity_poly.pdbx_strand_id
1 'polypeptide(L)'
;MLDFPDDDIDWTVSEEAKDLIRKLICPREIIYILFIRYYEWIFFIADPPYHPEVSSPTDTSNFDVDICEDDFTPCETQPPRVTAAFTGHHLPFIGFTYTHGSMLSDAKSLSDCISMNSSVVDRSSTIGEAYDKKLKELEMQKQELARKYQGMCAYINFHKTSYSLFFQLSNNLVDERNKVRKLEKEASEVEMNMAELQNKVDSLQTDLHKAYSARQEADMEAKKAIQVSELERLVKECLY
;
A
#
# COMPACT_ATOMS: atom_id res chain seq x y z
N MET A 1 34.36 -15.19 10.40
CA MET A 1 35.10 -16.45 10.15
C MET A 1 35.25 -17.10 11.51
N LEU A 2 34.61 -18.25 11.74
CA LEU A 2 34.77 -19.00 12.98
C LEU A 2 36.18 -19.60 12.96
N ASP A 3 37.10 -18.98 13.68
CA ASP A 3 38.44 -19.52 13.86
C ASP A 3 38.34 -20.70 14.81
N PHE A 4 38.35 -21.91 14.23
CA PHE A 4 38.53 -23.12 15.01
C PHE A 4 39.96 -23.12 15.56
N PRO A 5 40.15 -23.49 16.83
CA PRO A 5 41.48 -23.51 17.41
C PRO A 5 42.39 -24.51 16.69
N ASP A 6 43.68 -24.18 16.63
CA ASP A 6 44.72 -24.99 15.99
C ASP A 6 44.74 -26.44 16.52
N ASP A 7 44.90 -27.41 15.62
CA ASP A 7 44.97 -28.86 15.89
C ASP A 7 46.14 -29.27 16.81
N ASP A 8 47.03 -28.34 17.16
CA ASP A 8 48.20 -28.54 18.00
C ASP A 8 47.91 -28.46 19.52
N ILE A 9 46.68 -28.14 19.91
CA ILE A 9 46.21 -28.20 21.30
C ILE A 9 45.54 -29.56 21.54
N ASP A 10 46.10 -30.36 22.45
CA ASP A 10 45.52 -31.65 22.85
C ASP A 10 44.25 -31.41 23.70
N TRP A 11 43.11 -31.21 23.02
CA TRP A 11 41.79 -31.06 23.63
C TRP A 11 41.33 -32.39 24.24
N THR A 12 41.94 -32.77 25.35
CA THR A 12 41.54 -33.97 26.07
C THR A 12 40.22 -33.72 26.79
N VAL A 13 39.14 -34.30 26.26
CA VAL A 13 37.85 -34.36 26.96
C VAL A 13 38.08 -35.11 28.29
N SER A 14 37.71 -34.48 29.41
CA SER A 14 37.90 -35.08 30.74
C SER A 14 37.12 -36.40 30.88
N GLU A 15 37.62 -37.33 31.70
CA GLU A 15 36.93 -38.62 31.91
C GLU A 15 35.56 -38.43 32.57
N GLU A 16 35.39 -37.39 33.39
CA GLU A 16 34.11 -37.01 33.99
C GLU A 16 33.12 -36.54 32.93
N ALA A 17 33.57 -35.74 31.95
CA ALA A 17 32.74 -35.33 30.81
C ALA A 17 32.35 -36.53 29.95
N LYS A 18 33.28 -37.46 29.67
CA LYS A 18 32.98 -38.70 28.93
C LYS A 18 32.00 -39.60 29.68
N ASP A 19 32.15 -39.74 31.00
CA ASP A 19 31.23 -40.49 31.86
C ASP A 19 29.82 -39.87 31.88
N LEU A 20 29.72 -38.55 32.00
CA LEU A 20 28.45 -37.83 31.89
C LEU A 20 27.79 -38.05 30.52
N ILE A 21 28.53 -37.94 29.42
CA ILE A 21 28.02 -38.19 28.06
C ILE A 21 27.46 -39.61 27.95
N ARG A 22 28.18 -40.63 28.44
CA ARG A 22 27.70 -42.03 28.44
C ARG A 22 26.45 -42.23 29.29
N LYS A 23 26.31 -41.47 30.38
CA LYS A 23 25.15 -41.52 31.28
C LYS A 23 23.94 -40.75 30.76
N LEU A 24 24.14 -39.76 29.88
CA LEU A 24 23.06 -39.07 29.18
C LEU A 24 22.60 -39.87 27.94
N ILE A 25 23.55 -40.44 27.19
CA ILE A 25 23.29 -41.30 26.02
C ILE A 25 23.18 -42.76 26.49
N CYS A 26 22.16 -43.03 27.30
CA CYS A 26 21.84 -44.39 27.76
C CYS A 26 20.31 -44.59 27.81
N PRO A 27 19.83 -45.83 28.03
CA PRO A 27 18.41 -46.08 28.25
C PRO A 27 17.85 -45.24 29.40
N ARG A 28 16.62 -44.73 29.22
CA ARG A 28 15.94 -43.74 30.10
C ARG A 28 15.97 -44.07 31.59
N GLU A 29 16.02 -45.35 31.93
CA GLU A 29 15.95 -45.90 33.29
C GLU A 29 17.12 -45.50 34.20
N ILE A 30 18.25 -45.03 33.65
CA ILE A 30 19.49 -44.75 34.39
C ILE A 30 19.73 -43.24 34.64
N ILE A 31 18.97 -42.37 33.98
CA ILE A 31 19.23 -40.91 33.91
C ILE A 31 19.00 -40.20 35.26
N TYR A 32 18.09 -40.70 36.09
CA TYR A 32 17.52 -39.92 37.21
C TYR A 32 18.47 -39.71 38.41
N ILE A 33 19.42 -40.61 38.64
CA ILE A 33 20.23 -40.62 39.87
C ILE A 33 21.51 -39.76 39.74
N LEU A 34 21.95 -39.48 38.52
CA LEU A 34 23.28 -38.93 38.25
C LEU A 34 23.29 -37.40 38.05
N PHE A 35 22.19 -36.82 37.57
CA PHE A 35 22.10 -35.38 37.29
C PHE A 35 22.10 -34.51 38.56
N ILE A 36 21.57 -35.04 39.67
CA ILE A 36 21.42 -34.30 40.94
C ILE A 36 22.76 -34.11 41.68
N ARG A 37 23.78 -34.95 41.39
CA ARG A 37 25.02 -34.99 42.16
C ARG A 37 26.17 -34.15 41.57
N TYR A 38 26.03 -33.64 40.35
CA TYR A 38 27.17 -33.11 39.59
C TYR A 38 27.21 -31.57 39.47
N TYR A 39 26.11 -30.86 39.77
CA TYR A 39 26.07 -29.41 39.60
C TYR A 39 25.63 -28.71 40.88
N GLU A 40 26.59 -28.04 41.54
CA GLU A 40 26.31 -26.90 42.41
C GLU A 40 25.63 -25.83 41.54
N TRP A 41 24.34 -25.57 41.79
CA TRP A 41 23.51 -24.63 41.03
C TRP A 41 24.02 -23.16 41.09
N ILE A 42 25.10 -22.91 41.81
CA ILE A 42 25.73 -21.61 42.00
C ILE A 42 26.34 -21.07 40.68
N PHE A 43 26.69 -21.94 39.72
CA PHE A 43 27.28 -21.52 38.44
C PHE A 43 26.34 -20.66 37.56
N PHE A 44 25.02 -20.77 37.74
CA PHE A 44 24.04 -20.03 36.92
C PHE A 44 23.96 -18.52 37.23
N ILE A 45 24.64 -18.05 38.27
CA ILE A 45 24.66 -16.62 38.68
C ILE A 45 25.99 -15.94 38.25
N ALA A 46 26.97 -16.71 37.77
CA ALA A 46 28.27 -16.19 37.34
C ALA A 46 28.19 -15.47 35.97
N ASP A 47 29.19 -14.62 35.69
CA ASP A 47 29.31 -13.95 34.38
C ASP A 47 29.47 -15.01 33.27
N PRO A 48 28.65 -14.96 32.20
CA PRO A 48 28.71 -15.97 31.15
C PRO A 48 30.07 -15.92 30.43
N PRO A 49 30.62 -17.08 30.04
CA PRO A 49 31.94 -17.16 29.39
C PRO A 49 31.99 -16.55 27.99
N TYR A 50 30.83 -16.32 27.37
CA TYR A 50 30.70 -15.73 26.05
C TYR A 50 29.67 -14.61 26.08
N HIS A 51 30.04 -13.45 25.53
CA HIS A 51 29.18 -12.28 25.37
C HIS A 51 28.99 -12.04 23.87
N PRO A 52 27.76 -12.20 23.32
CA PRO A 52 27.52 -11.99 21.91
C PRO A 52 27.66 -10.50 21.55
N GLU A 53 28.22 -10.23 20.37
CA GLU A 53 28.26 -8.87 19.83
C GLU A 53 26.88 -8.52 19.26
N VAL A 54 26.28 -7.43 19.75
CA VAL A 54 24.96 -6.95 19.32
C VAL A 54 25.06 -5.47 18.97
N SER A 55 24.86 -5.14 17.69
CA SER A 55 24.98 -3.78 17.18
C SER A 55 23.75 -2.91 17.43
N SER A 56 22.56 -3.53 17.50
CA SER A 56 21.28 -2.83 17.73
C SER A 56 20.20 -3.76 18.32
N PRO A 57 19.11 -3.23 18.91
CA PRO A 57 18.00 -4.05 19.42
C PRO A 57 17.28 -4.92 18.38
N THR A 58 17.50 -4.66 17.08
CA THR A 58 16.92 -5.40 15.96
C THR A 58 17.98 -6.15 15.15
N ASP A 59 19.19 -6.32 15.70
CA ASP A 59 20.29 -7.01 15.05
C ASP A 59 19.98 -8.51 14.88
N THR A 60 20.12 -9.02 13.66
CA THR A 60 19.89 -10.42 13.29
C THR A 60 21.17 -11.14 12.88
N SER A 61 22.35 -10.50 13.00
CA SER A 61 23.64 -11.06 12.56
C SER A 61 24.09 -12.32 13.30
N ASN A 62 23.58 -12.55 14.51
CA ASN A 62 23.82 -13.77 15.29
C ASN A 62 22.89 -14.94 14.90
N PHE A 63 22.08 -14.78 13.85
CA PHE A 63 21.16 -15.79 13.32
C PHE A 63 21.46 -16.06 11.83
N ASP A 64 21.34 -17.32 11.41
CA ASP A 64 21.50 -17.72 10.01
C ASP A 64 20.23 -17.37 9.20
N VAL A 65 20.12 -16.11 8.77
CA VAL A 65 18.94 -15.58 8.07
C VAL A 65 18.77 -16.17 6.67
N ASP A 66 19.86 -16.49 5.99
CA ASP A 66 19.87 -16.97 4.60
C ASP A 66 19.26 -18.38 4.42
N ILE A 67 19.03 -19.12 5.51
CA ILE A 67 18.38 -20.44 5.49
C ILE A 67 16.85 -20.32 5.48
N CYS A 68 16.31 -19.14 5.85
CA CYS A 68 14.87 -18.94 6.06
C CYS A 68 14.12 -18.35 4.84
N GLU A 69 14.83 -17.95 3.78
CA GLU A 69 14.22 -17.28 2.61
C GLU A 69 13.25 -18.20 1.84
N ASP A 70 13.46 -19.53 1.82
CA ASP A 70 12.58 -20.48 1.11
C ASP A 70 11.33 -20.89 1.91
N ASP A 71 11.29 -20.67 3.23
CA ASP A 71 10.17 -21.05 4.10
C ASP A 71 9.17 -19.90 4.36
N PHE A 72 9.53 -18.65 4.02
CA PHE A 72 8.59 -17.52 3.96
C PHE A 72 7.85 -17.47 2.63
N THR A 73 7.33 -18.61 2.17
CA THR A 73 6.18 -18.53 1.28
C THR A 73 5.03 -17.95 2.11
N PRO A 74 4.39 -16.84 1.69
CA PRO A 74 3.13 -16.44 2.27
C PRO A 74 2.25 -17.68 2.25
N CYS A 75 1.85 -18.15 3.42
CA CYS A 75 0.97 -19.29 3.54
C CYS A 75 -0.38 -18.86 2.95
N GLU A 76 -0.51 -18.90 1.63
CA GLU A 76 -1.72 -18.70 0.83
C GLU A 76 -2.66 -19.90 1.02
N THR A 77 -2.64 -20.54 2.20
CA THR A 77 -3.61 -21.55 2.56
C THR A 77 -4.97 -20.90 2.55
N GLN A 78 -5.75 -21.22 1.53
CA GLN A 78 -7.11 -20.75 1.42
C GLN A 78 -7.89 -21.19 2.68
N PRO A 79 -8.74 -20.32 3.25
CA PRO A 79 -9.59 -20.72 4.35
C PRO A 79 -10.43 -21.94 3.94
N PRO A 80 -10.67 -22.90 4.86
CA PRO A 80 -11.43 -24.10 4.52
C PRO A 80 -12.80 -23.75 3.93
N ARG A 81 -13.23 -24.47 2.90
CA ARG A 81 -14.55 -24.27 2.28
C ARG A 81 -15.65 -24.62 3.28
N VAL A 82 -16.52 -23.65 3.55
CA VAL A 82 -17.59 -23.76 4.55
C VAL A 82 -18.93 -24.08 3.89
N THR A 83 -19.56 -25.17 4.33
CA THR A 83 -20.92 -25.58 3.89
C THR A 83 -21.90 -25.72 5.06
N ALA A 84 -21.39 -25.76 6.29
CA ALA A 84 -22.17 -25.87 7.51
C ALA A 84 -22.36 -24.51 8.19
N ALA A 85 -23.49 -24.32 8.89
CA ALA A 85 -23.78 -23.10 9.64
C ALA A 85 -22.84 -22.87 10.84
N PHE A 86 -22.26 -23.94 11.39
CA PHE A 86 -21.24 -23.88 12.43
C PHE A 86 -20.02 -24.72 11.99
N THR A 87 -18.87 -24.08 11.91
CA THR A 87 -17.66 -24.69 11.32
C THR A 87 -16.58 -24.95 12.37
N GLY A 88 -16.61 -24.24 13.50
CA GLY A 88 -15.71 -24.46 14.63
C GLY A 88 -14.21 -24.27 14.34
N HIS A 89 -13.83 -23.75 13.17
CA HIS A 89 -12.42 -23.68 12.74
C HIS A 89 -11.53 -22.86 13.68
N HIS A 90 -12.10 -21.95 14.46
CA HIS A 90 -11.36 -21.13 15.42
C HIS A 90 -11.28 -21.72 16.83
N LEU A 91 -12.00 -22.81 17.12
CA LEU A 91 -12.00 -23.43 18.45
C LEU A 91 -10.61 -23.86 18.94
N PRO A 92 -9.70 -24.40 18.09
CA PRO A 92 -8.35 -24.76 18.51
C PRO A 92 -7.50 -23.57 19.00
N PHE A 93 -7.88 -22.33 18.69
CA PHE A 93 -7.14 -21.12 19.07
C PHE A 93 -7.73 -20.40 20.29
N ILE A 94 -8.78 -20.95 20.91
CA ILE A 94 -9.35 -20.38 22.15
C ILE A 94 -8.32 -20.51 23.27
N GLY A 95 -8.05 -19.41 23.98
CA GLY A 95 -7.02 -19.35 25.02
C GLY A 95 -5.61 -19.10 24.50
N PHE A 96 -5.43 -18.95 23.17
CA PHE A 96 -4.12 -18.62 22.61
C PHE A 96 -3.65 -17.19 22.94
N THR A 97 -4.60 -16.26 23.09
CA THR A 97 -4.29 -14.86 23.37
C THR A 97 -3.71 -14.68 24.77
N TYR A 98 -2.50 -14.15 24.83
CA TYR A 98 -1.85 -13.75 26.08
C TYR A 98 -1.52 -12.25 26.05
N THR A 99 -1.65 -11.58 27.20
CA THR A 99 -1.24 -10.18 27.37
C THR A 99 -0.41 -10.06 28.64
N HIS A 100 0.89 -9.83 28.46
CA HIS A 100 1.82 -9.67 29.58
C HIS A 100 1.38 -8.51 30.48
N GLY A 101 1.41 -8.74 31.79
CA GLY A 101 1.11 -7.72 32.78
C GLY A 101 -0.39 -7.49 33.06
N SER A 102 -1.30 -7.97 32.21
CA SER A 102 -2.75 -7.84 32.41
C SER A 102 -3.25 -8.66 33.60
N MET A 103 -4.15 -8.09 34.40
CA MET A 103 -4.82 -8.80 35.50
C MET A 103 -5.84 -9.84 35.03
N LEU A 104 -6.20 -9.78 33.74
CA LEU A 104 -7.09 -10.75 33.09
C LEU A 104 -6.31 -11.84 32.36
N SER A 105 -4.97 -11.80 32.42
CA SER A 105 -4.14 -12.87 31.86
C SER A 105 -4.11 -14.07 32.80
N ASP A 106 -3.94 -15.25 32.23
CA ASP A 106 -3.87 -16.52 32.98
C ASP A 106 -2.74 -16.56 34.02
N ALA A 107 -1.73 -15.69 33.88
CA ALA A 107 -0.59 -15.60 34.80
C ALA A 107 -0.87 -14.77 36.07
N LYS A 108 -2.02 -14.12 36.18
CA LYS A 108 -2.36 -13.27 37.34
C LYS A 108 -3.77 -13.56 37.83
N SER A 109 -3.96 -13.42 39.14
CA SER A 109 -5.29 -13.54 39.73
C SER A 109 -5.88 -12.17 40.06
N LEU A 110 -7.15 -11.97 39.72
CA LEU A 110 -7.94 -10.84 40.21
C LEU A 110 -8.04 -10.81 41.74
N SER A 111 -7.83 -11.93 42.45
CA SER A 111 -7.80 -11.94 43.92
C SER A 111 -6.63 -11.12 44.48
N ASP A 112 -5.49 -11.10 43.79
CA ASP A 112 -4.26 -10.46 44.28
C ASP A 112 -4.39 -8.94 44.27
N CYS A 113 -5.20 -8.39 43.35
CA CYS A 113 -5.49 -6.95 43.31
C CYS A 113 -6.49 -6.51 44.38
N ILE A 114 -7.42 -7.38 44.80
CA ILE A 114 -8.38 -7.09 45.87
C ILE A 114 -7.67 -7.09 47.24
N SER A 115 -6.71 -8.00 47.44
CA SER A 115 -5.95 -8.07 48.69
C SER A 115 -5.03 -6.86 48.92
N MET A 116 -4.48 -6.26 47.85
CA MET A 116 -3.69 -5.02 47.91
C MET A 116 -4.51 -3.81 48.41
N ASN A 117 -5.83 -3.83 48.24
CA ASN A 117 -6.72 -2.77 48.74
C ASN A 117 -7.20 -2.99 50.19
N SER A 118 -6.96 -4.16 50.78
CA SER A 118 -7.46 -4.52 52.11
C SER A 118 -6.48 -4.21 53.25
N SER A 119 -5.21 -3.90 52.98
CA SER A 119 -4.16 -3.73 54.00
C SER A 119 -3.95 -2.27 54.44
N VAL A 120 -4.97 -1.41 54.37
CA VAL A 120 -4.90 -0.01 54.83
C VAL A 120 -5.93 0.22 55.92
N VAL A 121 -5.73 -0.42 57.08
CA VAL A 121 -6.45 -0.13 58.33
C VAL A 121 -5.48 0.54 59.29
N ASP A 122 -5.01 1.74 58.93
CA ASP A 122 -4.67 2.82 59.86
C ASP A 122 -4.43 4.11 59.04
N ARG A 123 -4.81 5.28 59.53
CA ARG A 123 -4.80 6.62 58.88
C ARG A 123 -6.07 7.10 58.15
N SER A 124 -7.20 7.11 58.86
CA SER A 124 -8.48 7.69 58.39
C SER A 124 -8.42 9.16 57.94
N SER A 125 -7.39 9.93 58.28
CA SER A 125 -7.25 11.36 57.88
C SER A 125 -6.48 11.57 56.57
N THR A 126 -5.61 10.64 56.14
CA THR A 126 -4.85 10.76 54.88
C THR A 126 -5.51 10.03 53.71
N ILE A 127 -6.41 9.10 54.00
CA ILE A 127 -7.09 8.25 53.00
C ILE A 127 -8.12 9.06 52.21
N GLY A 128 -8.89 9.95 52.86
CA GLY A 128 -9.84 10.83 52.18
C GLY A 128 -9.16 11.74 51.17
N GLU A 129 -8.03 12.36 51.56
CA GLU A 129 -7.23 13.20 50.68
C GLU A 129 -6.61 12.41 49.50
N ALA A 130 -6.20 11.15 49.75
CA ALA A 130 -5.68 10.29 48.70
C ALA A 130 -6.76 9.88 47.68
N TYR A 131 -7.97 9.56 48.15
CA TYR A 131 -9.11 9.26 47.28
C TYR A 131 -9.59 10.49 46.52
N ASP A 132 -9.65 11.66 47.15
CA ASP A 132 -10.01 12.92 46.49
C ASP A 132 -8.98 13.30 45.42
N LYS A 133 -7.69 13.09 45.70
CA LYS A 133 -6.61 13.29 44.74
C LYS A 133 -6.73 12.30 43.57
N LYS A 134 -7.06 11.04 43.85
CA LYS A 134 -7.25 10.01 42.81
C LYS A 134 -8.49 10.27 41.96
N LEU A 135 -9.57 10.74 42.57
CA LEU A 135 -10.80 11.12 41.89
C LEU A 135 -10.56 12.29 40.93
N LYS A 136 -9.85 13.33 41.38
CA LYS A 136 -9.45 14.46 40.52
C LYS A 136 -8.56 14.04 39.36
N GLU A 137 -7.60 13.14 39.61
CA GLU A 137 -6.74 12.61 38.55
C GLU A 137 -7.54 11.82 37.51
N LEU A 138 -8.46 10.97 37.95
CA LEU A 138 -9.36 10.22 37.06
C LEU A 138 -10.30 11.15 36.27
N GLU A 139 -10.84 12.19 36.90
CA GLU A 139 -11.66 13.20 36.25
C GLU A 139 -10.87 13.94 35.15
N MET A 140 -9.61 14.30 35.44
CA MET A 140 -8.71 14.94 34.48
C MET A 140 -8.36 14.00 33.32
N GLN A 141 -8.03 12.73 33.60
CA GLN A 141 -7.76 11.73 32.56
C GLN A 141 -8.99 11.48 31.67
N LYS A 142 -10.18 11.40 32.26
CA LYS A 142 -11.46 11.29 31.53
C LYS A 142 -11.67 12.49 30.61
N GLN A 143 -11.43 13.70 31.11
CA GLN A 143 -11.58 14.92 30.32
C GLN A 143 -10.55 15.00 29.18
N GLU A 144 -9.30 14.60 29.43
CA GLU A 144 -8.26 14.54 28.41
C GLU A 144 -8.58 13.49 27.34
N LEU A 145 -9.06 12.31 27.75
CA LEU A 145 -9.46 11.25 26.83
C LEU A 145 -10.65 11.68 25.97
N ALA A 146 -11.64 12.36 26.57
CA ALA A 146 -12.77 12.94 25.82
C ALA A 146 -12.30 13.97 24.79
N ARG A 147 -11.32 14.83 25.15
CA ARG A 147 -10.72 15.80 24.21
C ARG A 147 -9.99 15.10 23.06
N LYS A 148 -9.21 14.07 23.34
CA LYS A 148 -8.51 13.25 22.32
C LYS A 148 -9.50 12.55 21.40
N TYR A 149 -10.56 11.96 21.95
CA TYR A 149 -11.62 11.32 21.19
C TYR A 149 -12.35 12.32 20.28
N GLN A 150 -12.71 13.50 20.79
CA GLN A 150 -13.36 14.54 20.00
C GLN A 150 -12.46 15.04 18.87
N GLY A 151 -11.15 15.20 19.12
CA GLY A 151 -10.16 15.55 18.10
C GLY A 151 -10.05 14.48 17.00
N MET A 152 -10.05 13.20 17.39
CA MET A 152 -10.04 12.09 16.43
C MET A 152 -11.33 12.04 15.59
N CYS A 153 -12.50 12.25 16.21
CA CYS A 153 -13.77 12.34 15.50
C CYS A 153 -13.80 13.52 14.51
N ALA A 154 -13.25 14.67 14.88
CA ALA A 154 -13.12 15.81 13.97
C ALA A 154 -12.19 15.48 12.78
N TYR A 155 -11.06 14.82 13.04
CA TYR A 155 -10.13 14.37 12.02
C TYR A 155 -10.77 13.37 11.03
N ILE A 156 -11.49 12.38 11.54
CA ILE A 156 -12.21 11.39 10.71
C ILE A 156 -13.28 12.08 9.85
N ASN A 157 -14.05 13.01 10.42
CA ASN A 157 -15.07 13.75 9.66
C ASN A 157 -14.45 14.66 8.58
N PHE A 158 -13.33 15.30 8.89
CA PHE A 158 -12.55 16.06 7.91
C PHE A 158 -12.11 15.16 6.76
N HIS A 159 -11.47 14.02 7.06
CA HIS A 159 -11.01 13.09 6.05
C HIS A 159 -12.16 12.53 5.18
N LYS A 160 -13.30 12.20 5.79
CA LYS A 160 -14.51 11.76 5.08
C LYS A 160 -15.03 12.84 4.11
N THR A 161 -15.04 14.10 4.55
CA THR A 161 -15.46 15.23 3.72
C THR A 161 -14.49 15.47 2.57
N SER A 162 -13.18 15.46 2.84
CA SER A 162 -12.14 15.57 1.82
C SER A 162 -12.22 14.47 0.79
N TYR A 163 -12.45 13.22 1.20
CA TYR A 163 -12.60 12.07 0.30
C TYR A 163 -13.84 12.21 -0.59
N SER A 164 -14.97 12.65 -0.02
CA SER A 164 -16.19 12.93 -0.79
C SER A 164 -15.97 14.04 -1.83
N LEU A 165 -15.28 15.12 -1.46
CA LEU A 165 -14.98 16.22 -2.37
C LEU A 165 -14.04 15.79 -3.49
N PHE A 166 -13.02 14.99 -3.16
CA PHE A 166 -12.11 14.41 -4.16
C PHE A 166 -12.86 13.53 -5.16
N PHE A 167 -13.76 12.68 -4.68
CA PHE A 167 -14.58 11.83 -5.54
C PHE A 167 -15.49 12.65 -6.48
N GLN A 168 -16.12 13.72 -5.97
CA GLN A 168 -16.92 14.64 -6.79
C GLN A 168 -16.07 15.35 -7.85
N LEU A 169 -14.90 15.87 -7.47
CA LEU A 169 -13.95 16.50 -8.40
C LEU A 169 -13.50 15.53 -9.49
N SER A 170 -13.20 14.28 -9.11
CA SER A 170 -12.79 13.24 -10.06
C SER A 170 -13.89 12.95 -11.10
N ASN A 171 -15.15 12.81 -10.67
CA ASN A 171 -16.27 12.62 -11.61
C ASN A 171 -16.47 13.83 -12.53
N ASN A 172 -16.43 15.05 -11.97
CA ASN A 172 -16.54 16.27 -12.78
C ASN A 172 -15.42 16.38 -13.82
N LEU A 173 -14.19 15.98 -13.47
CA LEU A 173 -13.06 15.95 -14.41
C LEU A 173 -13.28 14.94 -15.55
N VAL A 174 -13.88 13.78 -15.26
CA VAL A 174 -14.24 12.80 -16.29
C VAL A 174 -15.32 13.36 -17.22
N ASP A 175 -16.33 14.02 -16.68
CA ASP A 175 -17.40 14.64 -17.48
C ASP A 175 -16.87 15.77 -18.37
N GLU A 176 -16.02 16.65 -17.84
CA GLU A 176 -15.37 17.69 -18.65
C GLU A 176 -14.47 17.10 -19.72
N ARG A 177 -13.72 16.02 -19.42
CA ARG A 177 -12.91 15.32 -20.43
C ARG A 177 -13.77 14.74 -21.56
N ASN A 178 -14.96 14.23 -21.23
CA ASN A 178 -15.90 13.73 -22.22
C ASN A 178 -16.50 14.86 -23.07
N LYS A 179 -16.80 16.02 -22.47
CA LYS A 179 -17.22 17.23 -23.21
C LYS A 179 -16.14 17.72 -24.16
N VAL A 180 -14.89 17.80 -23.70
CA VAL A 180 -13.74 18.18 -24.54
C VAL A 180 -13.63 17.25 -25.75
N ARG A 181 -13.68 15.92 -25.54
CA ARG A 181 -13.66 14.96 -26.66
C ARG A 181 -14.79 15.17 -27.66
N LYS A 182 -15.98 15.58 -27.19
CA LYS A 182 -17.12 15.83 -28.07
C LYS A 182 -16.89 17.10 -28.90
N LEU A 183 -16.45 18.18 -28.26
CA LEU A 183 -16.12 19.44 -28.94
C LEU A 183 -14.95 19.27 -29.92
N GLU A 184 -13.95 18.45 -29.60
CA GLU A 184 -12.85 18.11 -30.52
C GLU A 184 -13.36 17.40 -31.78
N LYS A 185 -14.32 16.47 -31.64
CA LYS A 185 -14.96 15.82 -32.79
C LYS A 185 -15.75 16.82 -33.64
N GLU A 186 -16.56 17.66 -33.01
CA GLU A 186 -17.34 18.69 -33.68
C GLU A 186 -16.42 19.69 -34.42
N ALA A 187 -15.31 20.11 -33.80
CA ALA A 187 -14.31 20.98 -34.42
C ALA A 187 -13.66 20.33 -35.65
N SER A 188 -13.26 19.06 -35.54
CA SER A 188 -12.67 18.31 -36.66
C SER A 188 -13.65 18.15 -37.83
N GLU A 189 -14.94 17.94 -37.54
CA GLU A 189 -15.98 17.85 -38.58
C GLU A 189 -16.19 19.19 -39.29
N VAL A 190 -16.20 20.30 -38.54
CA VAL A 190 -16.27 21.66 -39.13
C VAL A 190 -15.04 21.96 -39.98
N GLU A 191 -13.83 21.59 -39.53
CA GLU A 191 -12.60 21.75 -40.31
C GLU A 191 -12.65 20.98 -41.64
N MET A 192 -13.13 19.72 -41.61
CA MET A 192 -13.30 18.90 -42.81
C MET A 192 -14.31 19.53 -43.79
N ASN A 193 -15.47 19.96 -43.30
CA ASN A 193 -16.49 20.64 -44.11
C ASN A 193 -15.96 21.95 -44.72
N MET A 194 -15.17 22.71 -43.95
CA MET A 194 -14.56 23.95 -44.43
C MET A 194 -13.56 23.68 -45.56
N ALA A 195 -12.73 22.63 -45.42
CA ALA A 195 -11.81 22.21 -46.47
C ALA A 195 -12.55 21.74 -47.75
N GLU A 196 -13.64 20.99 -47.61
CA GLU A 196 -14.48 20.59 -48.74
C GLU A 196 -15.11 21.78 -49.48
N LEU A 197 -15.66 22.74 -48.72
CA LEU A 197 -16.19 23.99 -49.27
C LEU A 197 -15.11 24.80 -49.98
N GLN A 198 -13.91 24.89 -49.40
CA GLN A 198 -12.77 25.59 -50.00
C GLN A 198 -12.38 24.95 -51.34
N ASN A 199 -12.24 23.62 -51.40
CA ASN A 199 -11.97 22.90 -52.64
C ASN A 199 -13.04 23.18 -53.71
N LYS A 200 -14.30 23.30 -53.30
CA LYS A 200 -15.42 23.60 -54.21
C LYS A 200 -15.37 25.03 -54.73
N VAL A 201 -15.01 25.99 -53.88
CA VAL A 201 -14.75 27.38 -54.28
C VAL A 201 -13.62 27.44 -55.30
N ASP A 202 -12.49 26.76 -55.03
CA ASP A 202 -11.33 26.75 -55.93
C ASP A 202 -11.66 26.11 -57.30
N SER A 203 -12.45 25.03 -57.30
CA SER A 203 -12.97 24.41 -58.53
C SER A 203 -13.83 25.39 -59.33
N LEU A 204 -14.79 26.05 -58.68
CA LEU A 204 -15.68 27.01 -59.33
C LEU A 204 -14.91 28.24 -59.85
N GLN A 205 -13.92 28.72 -59.12
CA GLN A 205 -13.03 29.79 -59.58
C GLN A 205 -12.26 29.38 -60.85
N THR A 206 -11.75 28.14 -60.86
CA THR A 206 -11.06 27.58 -62.03
C THR A 206 -11.98 27.47 -63.24
N ASP A 207 -13.20 26.97 -63.05
CA ASP A 207 -14.19 26.84 -64.13
C ASP A 207 -14.69 28.21 -64.63
N LEU A 208 -14.88 29.18 -63.72
CA LEU A 208 -15.20 30.56 -64.07
C LEU A 208 -14.09 31.16 -64.94
N HIS A 209 -12.81 30.96 -64.58
CA HIS A 209 -11.67 31.45 -65.34
C HIS A 209 -11.64 30.84 -66.75
N LYS A 210 -11.81 29.52 -66.86
CA LYS A 210 -11.90 28.82 -68.16
C LYS A 210 -13.05 29.35 -69.02
N ALA A 211 -14.25 29.53 -68.45
CA ALA A 211 -15.40 30.06 -69.16
C ALA A 211 -15.16 31.50 -69.65
N TYR A 212 -14.49 32.33 -68.84
CA TYR A 212 -14.15 33.70 -69.21
C TYR A 212 -13.16 33.73 -70.39
N SER A 213 -12.12 32.89 -70.36
CA SER A 213 -11.16 32.74 -71.46
C SER A 213 -11.85 32.24 -72.74
N ALA A 214 -12.68 31.19 -72.66
CA ALA A 214 -13.41 30.67 -73.80
C ALA A 214 -14.36 31.71 -74.42
N ARG A 215 -15.01 32.53 -73.59
CA ARG A 215 -15.86 33.63 -74.05
C ARG A 215 -15.03 34.71 -74.77
N GLN A 216 -13.87 35.06 -74.24
CA GLN A 216 -12.98 36.04 -74.88
C GLN A 216 -12.48 35.55 -76.24
N GLU A 217 -12.14 34.25 -76.36
CA GLU A 217 -11.79 33.62 -77.63
C GLU A 217 -12.96 33.65 -78.61
N ALA A 218 -14.18 33.30 -78.18
CA ALA A 218 -15.38 33.34 -79.01
C ALA A 218 -15.72 34.77 -79.49
N ASP A 219 -15.60 35.78 -78.62
CA ASP A 219 -15.81 37.20 -78.99
C ASP A 219 -14.77 37.67 -80.02
N MET A 220 -13.51 37.23 -79.89
CA MET A 220 -12.46 37.52 -80.87
C MET A 220 -12.75 36.85 -82.22
N GLU A 221 -13.21 35.59 -82.21
CA GLU A 221 -13.55 34.85 -83.42
C GLU A 221 -14.79 35.43 -84.12
N ALA A 222 -15.81 35.84 -83.35
CA ALA A 222 -16.99 36.52 -83.88
C ALA A 222 -16.63 37.85 -84.56
N LYS A 223 -15.71 38.64 -83.96
CA LYS A 223 -15.22 39.88 -84.59
C LYS A 223 -14.52 39.61 -85.91
N LYS A 224 -13.65 38.58 -85.98
CA LYS A 224 -13.02 38.17 -87.24
C LYS A 224 -14.06 37.75 -88.26
N ALA A 225 -15.05 36.94 -87.87
CA ALA A 225 -16.10 36.46 -88.77
C ALA A 225 -16.94 37.61 -89.34
N ILE A 226 -17.32 38.61 -88.53
CA ILE A 226 -18.01 39.81 -89.00
C ILE A 226 -17.14 40.54 -90.03
N GLN A 227 -15.85 40.73 -89.73
CA GLN A 227 -14.91 41.43 -90.60
C GLN A 227 -14.71 40.70 -91.94
N VAL A 228 -14.64 39.36 -91.92
CA VAL A 228 -14.59 38.52 -93.13
C VAL A 228 -15.87 38.65 -93.94
N SER A 229 -17.04 38.57 -93.31
CA SER A 229 -18.33 38.68 -94.00
C SER A 229 -18.54 40.06 -94.64
N GLU A 230 -18.06 41.11 -93.98
CA GLU A 230 -18.09 42.48 -94.50
C GLU A 230 -17.16 42.65 -95.72
N LEU A 231 -15.96 42.06 -95.68
CA LEU A 231 -15.06 41.98 -96.83
C LEU A 231 -15.68 41.19 -98.00
N GLU A 232 -16.33 40.05 -97.72
CA GLU A 232 -17.03 39.26 -98.74
C GLU A 232 -18.20 40.04 -99.38
N ARG A 233 -18.94 40.82 -98.60
CA ARG A 233 -20.01 41.69 -99.11
C ARG A 233 -19.46 42.75 -100.06
N LEU A 234 -18.38 43.43 -99.67
CA LEU A 234 -17.72 44.43 -100.52
C LEU A 234 -17.21 43.83 -101.83
N VAL A 235 -16.63 42.63 -101.78
CA VAL A 235 -16.20 41.91 -102.99
C VAL A 235 -17.38 41.58 -103.90
N LYS A 236 -18.53 41.16 -103.36
CA LYS A 236 -19.75 40.93 -104.15
C LYS A 236 -20.34 42.20 -104.75
N GLU A 237 -20.29 43.32 -104.03
CA GLU A 237 -20.75 44.64 -104.53
C GLU A 237 -19.84 45.18 -105.65
N CYS A 238 -18.56 44.82 -105.68
CA CYS A 238 -17.64 45.19 -106.77
C CYS A 238 -17.75 44.29 -108.03
N LEU A 239 -18.55 43.22 -107.99
CA LEU A 239 -18.68 42.23 -109.07
C LEU A 239 -20.00 42.33 -109.87
N TYR A 240 -20.84 43.34 -109.60
CA TYR A 240 -22.04 43.72 -110.38
C TYR A 240 -21.94 45.17 -110.84
#